data_AF-A0A0A1UIB7-F1
#
_entry.id   AF-A0A0A1UIB7-F1
#
_cell.length_a   1.000
_cell.length_b   1.000
_cell.length_c   1.000
_cell.angle_alpha   90.00
_cell.angle_beta   90.00
_cell.angle_gamma   90.00
#
_symmetry.space_group_name_H-M   'P 1'
#
loop_
_entity.id
_entity.type
_entity.pdbx_description
1 polymer ?
#
loop_
_entity_poly.entity_id
_entity_poly.type
_entity_poly.pdbx_seq_one_letter_code
_entity_poly.pdbx_strand_id
1 'polypeptide(L)'
;MGNLAATYLSLGRYNEAEQLQVKELNARKQVLAEEHPDTLNSMGNLASTYSNLGRYNEAEQLEVEVLNARKRVLGEGHPATLKSMSNLASTYCDLGQYDKAEHLQVELLNARKLVLGDEHLDTLLSMNDLASTYSRLGRRDAAKELSHKAISIAERTLGDQHPHTQAFHRMLKAM
;
A
#
# COMPACT_ATOMS: atom_id res chain seq x y z
N MET A 1 4.95 4.36 -23.74
CA MET A 1 6.03 3.67 -22.99
C MET A 1 5.48 2.91 -21.79
N GLY A 2 4.52 3.44 -21.04
CA GLY A 2 3.86 2.74 -19.93
C GLY A 2 3.45 1.28 -20.18
N ASN A 3 2.92 0.94 -21.37
CA ASN A 3 2.53 -0.45 -21.68
C ASN A 3 3.73 -1.41 -21.77
N LEU A 4 4.92 -0.96 -22.17
CA LEU A 4 6.11 -1.82 -22.28
C LEU A 4 6.76 -2.05 -20.91
N ALA A 5 6.82 -1.01 -20.06
CA ALA A 5 7.28 -1.16 -18.69
C ALA A 5 6.38 -2.13 -17.89
N ALA A 6 5.06 -2.04 -18.06
CA ALA A 6 4.12 -2.98 -17.44
C ALA A 6 4.35 -4.44 -17.90
N THR A 7 4.64 -4.66 -19.19
CA THR A 7 5.01 -5.99 -19.71
C THR A 7 6.31 -6.50 -19.10
N TYR A 8 7.32 -5.64 -18.91
CA TYR A 8 8.55 -6.07 -18.24
C TYR A 8 8.32 -6.43 -16.78
N LEU A 9 7.48 -5.69 -16.06
CA LEU A 9 7.09 -6.02 -14.69
C LEU A 9 6.41 -7.40 -14.60
N SER A 10 5.46 -7.71 -15.50
CA SER A 10 4.78 -9.01 -15.48
C SER A 10 5.70 -10.18 -15.83
N LEU A 11 6.79 -9.93 -16.56
CA LEU A 11 7.82 -10.91 -16.88
C LEU A 11 8.96 -10.97 -15.83
N GLY A 12 8.88 -10.20 -14.74
CA GLY A 12 9.93 -10.14 -13.71
C GLY A 12 11.22 -9.42 -14.15
N ARG A 13 11.16 -8.68 -15.26
CA ARG A 13 12.28 -7.93 -15.85
C ARG A 13 12.37 -6.52 -15.27
N TYR A 14 12.61 -6.44 -13.96
CA TYR A 14 12.49 -5.20 -13.20
C TYR A 14 13.53 -4.14 -13.58
N ASN A 15 14.76 -4.54 -13.92
CA ASN A 15 15.80 -3.60 -14.34
C ASN A 15 15.44 -2.90 -15.66
N GLU A 16 14.87 -3.64 -16.62
CA GLU A 16 14.42 -3.05 -17.89
C GLU A 16 13.17 -2.16 -17.69
N ALA A 17 12.28 -2.53 -16.78
CA ALA A 17 11.15 -1.69 -16.39
C ALA A 17 11.63 -0.37 -15.78
N GLU A 18 12.59 -0.41 -14.85
CA GLU A 18 13.19 0.78 -14.22
C GLU A 18 13.77 1.73 -15.26
N GLN A 19 14.60 1.23 -16.17
CA GLN A 19 15.24 2.07 -17.20
C GLN A 19 14.22 2.82 -18.06
N LEU A 20 13.09 2.19 -18.40
CA LEU A 20 12.02 2.84 -19.14
C LEU A 20 11.26 3.86 -18.27
N GLN A 21 10.96 3.50 -17.04
CA GLN A 21 10.20 4.35 -16.11
C GLN A 21 10.98 5.60 -15.71
N VAL A 22 12.29 5.52 -15.49
CA VAL A 22 13.14 6.69 -15.20
C VAL A 22 13.14 7.66 -16.38
N LYS A 23 13.26 7.16 -17.61
CA LYS A 23 13.19 7.99 -18.83
C LYS A 23 11.83 8.66 -18.96
N GLU A 24 10.75 7.90 -18.75
CA GLU A 24 9.38 8.41 -18.81
C GLU A 24 9.12 9.46 -17.72
N LEU A 25 9.59 9.23 -16.49
CA LEU A 25 9.43 10.17 -15.39
C LEU A 25 10.16 11.49 -15.67
N ASN A 26 11.41 11.43 -16.16
CA ASN A 26 12.17 12.63 -16.52
C ASN A 26 11.47 13.44 -17.62
N ALA A 27 10.94 12.78 -18.66
CA ALA A 27 10.18 13.45 -19.70
C ALA A 27 8.89 14.08 -19.15
N ARG A 28 8.16 13.37 -18.26
CA ARG A 28 6.96 13.90 -17.61
C ARG A 28 7.27 15.08 -16.70
N LYS A 29 8.35 15.07 -15.91
CA LYS A 29 8.75 16.22 -15.07
C LYS A 29 9.10 17.46 -15.90
N GLN A 30 9.57 17.29 -17.14
CA GLN A 30 9.86 18.42 -18.04
C GLN A 30 8.62 19.01 -18.71
N VAL A 31 7.63 18.17 -19.05
CA VAL A 31 6.44 18.57 -19.80
C VAL A 31 5.25 18.89 -18.90
N LEU A 32 5.15 18.19 -17.77
CA LEU A 32 4.09 18.27 -16.79
C LEU A 32 4.67 18.79 -15.47
N ALA A 33 3.88 19.53 -14.71
CA ALA A 33 4.26 19.90 -13.35
C ALA A 33 4.50 18.64 -12.48
N GLU A 34 5.32 18.79 -11.45
CA GLU A 34 5.69 17.68 -10.55
C GLU A 34 4.47 17.04 -9.86
N GLU A 35 3.47 17.85 -9.54
CA GLU A 35 2.23 17.42 -8.91
C GLU A 35 1.16 16.92 -9.90
N HIS A 36 1.46 16.91 -11.20
CA HIS A 36 0.50 16.44 -12.20
C HIS A 36 0.18 14.94 -11.95
N PRO A 37 -1.09 14.51 -11.99
CA PRO A 37 -1.49 13.12 -11.67
C PRO A 37 -0.69 12.06 -12.43
N ASP A 38 -0.38 12.32 -13.69
CA ASP A 38 0.46 11.45 -14.54
C ASP A 38 1.92 11.34 -14.08
N THR A 39 2.50 12.43 -13.58
CA THR A 39 3.85 12.41 -13.00
C THR A 39 3.84 11.58 -11.71
N LEU A 40 2.87 11.84 -10.83
CA LEU A 40 2.70 11.10 -9.57
C LEU A 40 2.44 9.60 -9.79
N ASN A 41 1.67 9.23 -10.80
CA ASN A 41 1.46 7.83 -11.18
C ASN A 41 2.76 7.17 -11.64
N SER A 42 3.59 7.89 -12.39
CA SER A 42 4.88 7.37 -12.87
C SER A 42 5.88 7.18 -11.72
N MET A 43 5.91 8.10 -10.77
CA MET A 43 6.70 7.97 -9.54
C MET A 43 6.26 6.77 -8.72
N GLY A 44 4.94 6.58 -8.51
CA GLY A 44 4.43 5.42 -7.78
C GLY A 44 4.72 4.07 -8.46
N ASN A 45 4.69 4.04 -9.80
CA ASN A 45 5.10 2.85 -10.56
C ASN A 45 6.60 2.55 -10.41
N LEU A 46 7.45 3.59 -10.46
CA LEU A 46 8.89 3.44 -10.25
C LEU A 46 9.22 2.98 -8.83
N ALA A 47 8.54 3.52 -7.82
CA ALA A 47 8.66 3.04 -6.45
C ALA A 47 8.30 1.56 -6.32
N SER A 48 7.21 1.13 -6.97
CA SER A 48 6.80 -0.28 -6.97
C SER A 48 7.87 -1.17 -7.64
N THR A 49 8.52 -0.69 -8.71
CA THR A 49 9.67 -1.39 -9.32
C THR A 49 10.85 -1.49 -8.36
N TYR A 50 11.17 -0.42 -7.63
CA TYR A 50 12.22 -0.47 -6.61
C TYR A 50 11.92 -1.47 -5.50
N SER A 51 10.69 -1.52 -4.98
CA SER A 51 10.31 -2.53 -3.99
C SER A 51 10.47 -3.96 -4.52
N ASN A 52 10.12 -4.22 -5.79
CA ASN A 52 10.35 -5.53 -6.41
C ASN A 52 11.84 -5.88 -6.59
N LEU A 53 12.70 -4.86 -6.69
CA LEU A 53 14.16 -5.02 -6.71
C LEU A 53 14.78 -5.13 -5.31
N GLY A 54 13.97 -5.09 -4.23
CA GLY A 54 14.46 -5.04 -2.85
C GLY A 54 15.09 -3.69 -2.47
N ARG A 55 14.90 -2.66 -3.29
CA ARG A 55 15.45 -1.30 -3.14
C ARG A 55 14.49 -0.41 -2.34
N TYR A 56 14.14 -0.84 -1.13
CA TYR A 56 13.07 -0.23 -0.33
C TYR A 56 13.32 1.21 0.10
N ASN A 57 14.59 1.61 0.32
CA ASN A 57 14.90 3.02 0.65
C ASN A 57 14.58 3.97 -0.51
N GLU A 58 14.77 3.52 -1.76
CA GLU A 58 14.48 4.31 -2.95
C GLU A 58 12.97 4.34 -3.24
N ALA A 59 12.27 3.25 -2.91
CA ALA A 59 10.81 3.22 -2.90
C ALA A 59 10.22 4.19 -1.86
N GLU A 60 10.72 4.18 -0.62
CA GLU A 60 10.27 5.07 0.48
C GLU A 60 10.34 6.54 0.05
N GLN A 61 11.48 6.96 -0.52
CA GLN A 61 11.67 8.36 -0.96
C GLN A 61 10.60 8.80 -1.96
N LEU A 62 10.37 8.00 -3.02
CA LEU A 62 9.37 8.31 -4.03
C LEU A 62 7.94 8.24 -3.47
N GLU A 63 7.65 7.27 -2.62
CA GLU A 63 6.32 7.10 -2.04
C GLU A 63 5.94 8.23 -1.08
N VAL A 64 6.89 8.74 -0.29
CA VAL A 64 6.70 9.93 0.55
C VAL A 64 6.38 11.16 -0.30
N GLU A 65 7.14 11.40 -1.37
CA GLU A 65 6.86 12.51 -2.29
C GLU A 65 5.47 12.40 -2.92
N VAL A 66 5.12 11.22 -3.44
CA VAL A 66 3.82 10.95 -4.06
C VAL A 66 2.67 11.11 -3.07
N LEU A 67 2.82 10.58 -1.85
CA LEU A 67 1.79 10.67 -0.82
C LEU A 67 1.52 12.13 -0.44
N ASN A 68 2.58 12.92 -0.20
CA ASN A 68 2.46 14.32 0.16
C ASN A 68 1.78 15.14 -0.95
N ALA A 69 2.18 14.92 -2.21
CA ALA A 69 1.55 15.59 -3.35
C ALA A 69 0.07 15.19 -3.51
N ARG A 70 -0.26 13.90 -3.36
CA ARG A 70 -1.66 13.43 -3.45
C ARG A 70 -2.53 13.95 -2.31
N LYS A 71 -2.00 14.03 -1.08
CA LYS A 71 -2.71 14.68 0.05
C LYS A 71 -3.05 16.15 -0.28
N ARG A 72 -2.12 16.90 -0.88
CA ARG A 72 -2.36 18.31 -1.28
C ARG A 72 -3.37 18.45 -2.43
N VAL A 73 -3.20 17.67 -3.50
CA VAL A 73 -3.94 17.86 -4.75
C VAL A 73 -5.31 17.18 -4.74
N LEU A 74 -5.41 15.99 -4.13
CA LEU A 74 -6.60 15.14 -4.18
C LEU A 74 -7.33 15.06 -2.83
N GLY A 75 -6.65 15.40 -1.74
CA GLY A 75 -7.15 15.22 -0.38
C GLY A 75 -6.87 13.82 0.19
N GLU A 76 -7.06 13.68 1.50
CA GLU A 76 -6.69 12.46 2.25
C GLU A 76 -7.60 11.27 1.95
N GLY A 77 -8.89 11.50 1.71
CA GLY A 77 -9.87 10.44 1.43
C GLY A 77 -9.87 9.93 -0.01
N HIS A 78 -9.08 10.52 -0.92
CA HIS A 78 -9.11 10.14 -2.32
C HIS A 78 -8.49 8.74 -2.53
N PRO A 79 -9.08 7.85 -3.37
CA PRO A 79 -8.59 6.48 -3.56
C PRO A 79 -7.10 6.38 -3.91
N ALA A 80 -6.58 7.29 -4.73
CA ALA A 80 -5.16 7.34 -5.07
C ALA A 80 -4.25 7.70 -3.87
N THR A 81 -4.73 8.55 -2.96
CA THR A 81 -4.02 8.91 -1.72
C THR A 81 -4.01 7.72 -0.77
N LEU A 82 -5.17 7.09 -0.56
CA LEU A 82 -5.29 5.88 0.26
C LEU A 82 -4.41 4.73 -0.25
N LYS A 83 -4.32 4.56 -1.58
CA LYS A 83 -3.39 3.60 -2.20
C LYS A 83 -1.93 3.93 -1.89
N SER A 84 -1.53 5.20 -1.98
CA SER A 84 -0.17 5.62 -1.62
C SER A 84 0.16 5.36 -0.15
N MET A 85 -0.78 5.61 0.76
CA MET A 85 -0.59 5.30 2.19
C MET A 85 -0.36 3.81 2.40
N SER A 86 -1.14 2.96 1.73
CA SER A 86 -1.02 1.51 1.81
C SER A 86 0.35 1.02 1.32
N ASN A 87 0.81 1.55 0.19
CA ASN A 87 2.11 1.19 -0.39
C ASN A 87 3.27 1.60 0.52
N LEU A 88 3.28 2.87 0.98
CA LEU A 88 4.33 3.37 1.87
C LEU A 88 4.37 2.62 3.20
N ALA A 89 3.20 2.25 3.75
CA ALA A 89 3.16 1.42 4.95
C ALA A 89 3.77 0.03 4.73
N SER A 90 3.52 -0.59 3.57
CA SER A 90 4.15 -1.86 3.19
C SER A 90 5.68 -1.70 3.08
N THR A 91 6.15 -0.65 2.43
CA THR A 91 7.58 -0.35 2.31
C THR A 91 8.23 -0.13 3.69
N TYR A 92 7.56 0.54 4.62
CA TYR A 92 8.03 0.64 6.00
C TYR A 92 8.12 -0.72 6.71
N CYS A 93 7.16 -1.62 6.50
CA CYS A 93 7.22 -2.97 7.04
C CYS A 93 8.43 -3.76 6.47
N ASP A 94 8.69 -3.64 5.17
CA ASP A 94 9.83 -4.29 4.51
C ASP A 94 11.18 -3.75 5.01
N LEU A 95 11.22 -2.46 5.36
CA LEU A 95 12.37 -1.81 6.00
C LEU A 95 12.49 -2.11 7.52
N GLY A 96 11.53 -2.83 8.10
CA GLY A 96 11.47 -3.07 9.56
C GLY A 96 11.12 -1.84 10.39
N GLN A 97 10.65 -0.76 9.76
CA GLN A 97 10.25 0.49 10.41
C GLN A 97 8.79 0.40 10.89
N TYR A 98 8.50 -0.57 11.76
CA TYR A 98 7.13 -0.93 12.14
C TYR A 98 6.35 0.20 12.83
N ASP A 99 7.01 1.09 13.58
CA ASP A 99 6.34 2.23 14.21
C ASP A 99 5.81 3.23 13.17
N LYS A 100 6.58 3.50 12.10
CA LYS A 100 6.11 4.34 10.98
C LYS A 100 4.98 3.67 10.21
N ALA A 101 5.09 2.35 10.00
CA ALA A 101 4.05 1.56 9.35
C ALA A 101 2.74 1.61 10.15
N GLU A 102 2.79 1.39 11.47
CA GLU A 102 1.63 1.47 12.36
C GLU A 102 0.95 2.83 12.22
N HIS A 103 1.71 3.93 12.35
CA HIS A 103 1.15 5.26 12.32
C HIS A 103 0.35 5.50 11.03
N LEU A 104 0.95 5.15 9.88
CA LEU A 104 0.31 5.33 8.58
C LEU A 104 -0.87 4.37 8.35
N GLN A 105 -0.79 3.13 8.84
CA GLN A 105 -1.87 2.15 8.76
C GLN A 105 -3.09 2.55 9.60
N VAL A 106 -2.87 3.16 10.77
CA VAL A 106 -3.96 3.69 11.60
C VAL A 106 -4.66 4.85 10.89
N GLU A 107 -3.91 5.80 10.31
CA GLU A 107 -4.49 6.87 9.50
C GLU A 107 -5.31 6.30 8.32
N LEU A 108 -4.72 5.35 7.58
CA LEU A 108 -5.35 4.72 6.43
C LEU A 108 -6.64 3.98 6.81
N LEU A 109 -6.62 3.21 7.91
CA LEU A 109 -7.77 2.47 8.39
C LEU A 109 -8.92 3.42 8.75
N ASN A 110 -8.63 4.52 9.45
CA ASN A 110 -9.63 5.52 9.79
C ASN A 110 -10.22 6.20 8.55
N ALA A 111 -9.37 6.55 7.58
CA ALA A 111 -9.83 7.15 6.33
C ALA A 111 -10.69 6.17 5.50
N ARG A 112 -10.31 4.89 5.39
CA ARG A 112 -11.10 3.87 4.70
C ARG A 112 -12.44 3.61 5.38
N LYS A 113 -12.49 3.59 6.72
CA LYS A 113 -13.77 3.51 7.45
C LYS A 113 -14.70 4.67 7.12
N LEU A 114 -14.16 5.88 7.04
CA LEU A 114 -14.95 7.07 6.72
C LEU A 114 -15.46 7.07 5.27
N VAL A 115 -14.62 6.68 4.32
CA VAL A 115 -14.91 6.78 2.88
C VAL A 115 -15.67 5.56 2.33
N LEU A 116 -15.33 4.35 2.80
CA LEU A 116 -15.81 3.08 2.26
C LEU A 116 -16.72 2.32 3.24
N GLY A 117 -16.63 2.63 4.54
CA GLY A 117 -17.30 1.90 5.61
C GLY A 117 -16.48 0.75 6.20
N ASP A 118 -16.93 0.25 7.35
CA ASP A 118 -16.27 -0.83 8.11
C ASP A 118 -16.29 -2.19 7.39
N GLU A 119 -17.29 -2.41 6.54
CA GLU A 119 -17.53 -3.70 5.86
C GLU A 119 -16.78 -3.86 4.54
N HIS A 120 -16.22 -2.77 4.01
CA HIS A 120 -15.54 -2.78 2.73
C HIS A 120 -14.26 -3.62 2.81
N LEU A 121 -13.98 -4.42 1.76
CA LEU A 121 -12.83 -5.32 1.73
C LEU A 121 -11.51 -4.59 1.99
N ASP A 122 -11.28 -3.41 1.38
CA ASP A 122 -10.07 -2.62 1.63
C ASP A 122 -9.91 -2.18 3.09
N THR A 123 -11.02 -1.93 3.81
CA THR A 123 -10.99 -1.62 5.24
C THR A 123 -10.56 -2.86 6.03
N LEU A 124 -11.08 -4.03 5.68
CA LEU A 124 -10.71 -5.30 6.31
C LEU A 124 -9.25 -5.69 6.04
N LEU A 125 -8.76 -5.44 4.82
CA LEU A 125 -7.35 -5.61 4.46
C LEU A 125 -6.46 -4.67 5.31
N SER A 126 -6.85 -3.40 5.49
CA SER A 126 -6.12 -2.49 6.40
C SER A 126 -6.09 -2.97 7.85
N MET A 127 -7.19 -3.54 8.35
CA MET A 127 -7.22 -4.12 9.70
C MET A 127 -6.24 -5.29 9.82
N ASN A 128 -6.20 -6.14 8.79
CA ASN A 128 -5.29 -7.27 8.71
C ASN A 128 -3.82 -6.80 8.66
N ASP A 129 -3.49 -5.83 7.82
CA ASP A 129 -2.13 -5.29 7.72
C ASP A 129 -1.67 -4.66 9.05
N LEU A 130 -2.54 -3.90 9.72
CA LEU A 130 -2.26 -3.32 11.03
C LEU A 130 -2.08 -4.40 12.11
N ALA A 131 -2.88 -5.47 12.09
CA ALA A 131 -2.73 -6.58 13.01
C ALA A 131 -1.38 -7.31 12.81
N SER A 132 -0.93 -7.47 11.57
CA SER A 132 0.40 -8.00 11.26
C SER A 132 1.51 -7.11 11.85
N THR A 133 1.40 -5.78 11.68
CA THR A 133 2.34 -4.82 12.27
C THR A 133 2.36 -4.89 13.80
N TYR A 134 1.19 -5.00 14.45
CA TYR A 134 1.11 -5.22 15.90
C TYR A 134 1.81 -6.49 16.35
N SER A 135 1.69 -7.59 15.59
CA SER A 135 2.42 -8.82 15.88
C SER A 135 3.94 -8.61 15.80
N ARG A 136 4.42 -7.89 14.78
CA ARG A 136 5.85 -7.53 14.63
C ARG A 136 6.38 -6.65 15.75
N LEU A 137 5.54 -5.75 16.29
CA LEU A 137 5.82 -4.93 17.46
C LEU A 137 5.69 -5.68 18.80
N GLY A 138 5.37 -6.98 18.79
CA GLY A 138 5.18 -7.78 19.99
C GLY A 138 3.84 -7.55 20.72
N ARG A 139 2.94 -6.74 20.16
CA ARG A 139 1.62 -6.41 20.72
C ARG A 139 0.59 -7.48 20.32
N ARG A 140 0.82 -8.72 20.77
CA ARG A 140 0.06 -9.91 20.36
C ARG A 140 -1.44 -9.83 20.64
N ASP A 141 -1.84 -9.30 21.79
CA ASP A 141 -3.25 -9.22 22.16
C ASP A 141 -4.01 -8.24 21.24
N ALA A 142 -3.43 -7.06 20.99
CA ALA A 142 -4.00 -6.09 20.06
C ALA A 142 -4.07 -6.63 18.62
N ALA A 143 -3.06 -7.39 18.19
CA ALA A 143 -3.06 -8.05 16.89
C ALA A 143 -4.23 -9.05 16.77
N LYS A 144 -4.38 -9.94 17.76
CA LYS A 144 -5.46 -10.94 17.78
C LYS A 144 -6.83 -10.32 17.84
N GLU A 145 -7.04 -9.30 18.68
CA GLU A 145 -8.30 -8.59 18.78
C GLU A 145 -8.71 -7.98 17.43
N LEU A 146 -7.78 -7.29 16.77
CA LEU A 146 -8.04 -6.65 15.48
C LEU A 146 -8.30 -7.69 14.37
N SER A 147 -7.54 -8.79 14.33
CA SER A 147 -7.76 -9.90 13.40
C SER A 147 -9.11 -10.59 13.63
N HIS A 148 -9.51 -10.85 14.87
CA HIS A 148 -10.83 -11.40 15.17
C HIS A 148 -11.96 -10.50 14.68
N LYS A 149 -11.82 -9.18 14.88
CA LYS A 149 -12.80 -8.21 14.37
C LYS A 149 -12.90 -8.24 12.84
N ALA A 150 -11.76 -8.27 12.14
CA ALA A 150 -11.74 -8.35 10.67
C ALA A 150 -12.37 -9.65 10.15
N ILE A 151 -12.05 -10.80 10.78
CA ILE A 151 -12.62 -12.10 10.44
C ILE A 151 -14.14 -12.10 10.64
N SER A 152 -14.63 -11.64 11.79
CA SER A 152 -16.06 -11.63 12.09
C SER A 152 -16.86 -10.81 11.08
N ILE A 153 -16.32 -9.67 10.65
CA ILE A 153 -16.96 -8.85 9.60
C ILE A 153 -16.90 -9.58 8.26
N ALA A 154 -15.75 -10.12 7.87
CA ALA A 154 -15.56 -10.83 6.60
C ALA A 154 -16.45 -12.08 6.47
N GLU A 155 -16.62 -12.86 7.54
CA GLU A 155 -17.52 -14.01 7.57
C GLU A 155 -18.97 -13.61 7.33
N ARG A 156 -19.41 -12.48 7.92
CA ARG A 156 -20.76 -11.96 7.75
C ARG A 156 -21.00 -11.41 6.34
N THR A 157 -20.01 -10.74 5.75
CA THR A 157 -20.21 -9.98 4.49
C THR A 157 -19.79 -10.75 3.23
N LEU A 158 -18.69 -11.51 3.30
CA LEU A 158 -18.12 -12.27 2.18
C LEU A 158 -18.39 -13.77 2.29
N GLY A 159 -18.69 -14.26 3.50
CA GLY A 159 -18.81 -15.69 3.80
C GLY A 159 -17.49 -16.32 4.24
N ASP A 160 -17.59 -17.43 4.97
CA ASP A 160 -16.45 -18.16 5.54
C ASP A 160 -15.50 -18.73 4.45
N GLN A 161 -16.06 -19.23 3.35
CA GLN A 161 -15.27 -19.85 2.27
C GLN A 161 -14.60 -18.82 1.33
N HIS A 162 -14.81 -17.52 1.54
CA HIS A 162 -14.20 -16.50 0.72
C HIS A 162 -12.66 -16.49 0.90
N PRO A 163 -11.87 -16.36 -0.19
CA PRO A 163 -10.40 -16.41 -0.10
C PRO A 163 -9.79 -15.43 0.91
N HIS A 164 -10.33 -14.21 1.00
CA HIS A 164 -9.86 -13.22 1.98
C HIS A 164 -10.21 -13.60 3.42
N THR A 165 -11.41 -14.11 3.70
CA THR A 165 -11.80 -14.60 5.03
C THR A 165 -10.87 -15.72 5.48
N GLN A 166 -10.58 -16.67 4.59
CA GLN A 166 -9.64 -17.75 4.84
C GLN A 166 -8.20 -17.25 5.05
N ALA A 167 -7.77 -16.20 4.32
CA ALA A 167 -6.46 -15.59 4.52
C ALA A 167 -6.34 -14.94 5.91
N PHE A 168 -7.36 -14.23 6.37
CA PHE A 168 -7.39 -13.63 7.71
C PHE A 168 -7.29 -14.70 8.81
N HIS A 169 -8.02 -15.81 8.66
CA HIS A 169 -7.91 -16.97 9.57
C HIS A 169 -6.51 -17.57 9.62
N ARG A 170 -5.86 -17.75 8.46
CA ARG A 170 -4.47 -18.26 8.41
C ARG A 170 -3.51 -17.31 9.11
N MET A 171 -3.67 -16.01 8.91
CA MET A 171 -2.81 -15.01 9.53
C MET A 171 -2.97 -15.02 11.06
N LEU A 172 -4.21 -15.04 11.57
CA LEU A 172 -4.47 -15.13 13.00
C LEU A 172 -3.82 -16.36 13.64
N LYS A 173 -3.82 -17.51 12.95
CA LYS A 173 -3.16 -18.75 13.43
C LYS A 173 -1.63 -18.65 13.46
N ALA A 174 -1.03 -17.73 12.71
CA ALA A 174 0.42 -17.56 12.60
C ALA A 174 1.01 -16.53 13.60
N MET A 175 0.16 -15.87 14.41
CA MET A 175 0.56 -14.87 15.43
C MET A 175 0.82 -15.46 16.81
#